data_AF-A0AAP9LEJ7-F1
#
_entry.id   AF-A0AAP9LEJ7-F1
#
_cell.length_a   1.000
_cell.length_b   1.000
_cell.length_c   1.000
_cell.angle_alpha   90.00
_cell.angle_beta   90.00
_cell.angle_gamma   90.00
#
_symmetry.space_group_name_H-M   'P 1'
#
loop_
_entity.id
_entity.type
_entity.pdbx_description
1 polymer ?
#
loop_
_entity_poly.entity_id
_entity_poly.type
_entity_poly.pdbx_seq_one_letter_code
_entity_poly.pdbx_strand_id
1 'polypeptide(L)' 'MMLSRDNPQMNLRIPQHVKDGLKRVAARNGRSMNSEIVQVLIEHLNKNGEAPATCNSQGF' A
#
# COMPACT_ATOMS: atom_id res chain seq x y z
N MET A 1 22.54 5.48 -3.72
CA MET A 1 22.58 5.75 -2.27
C MET A 1 21.14 5.94 -1.80
N MET A 2 20.67 5.01 -0.96
CA MET A 2 19.54 5.04 -0.02
C MET A 2 18.31 5.93 -0.31
N LEU A 3 17.22 5.33 -0.82
CA LEU A 3 15.84 5.88 -0.77
C LEU A 3 14.86 4.90 -0.10
N SER A 4 15.37 3.96 0.70
CA SER A 4 14.57 2.87 1.28
C SER A 4 14.15 3.12 2.74
N ARG A 5 14.46 4.29 3.31
CA ARG A 5 14.27 4.56 4.75
C ARG A 5 13.17 5.56 5.11
N ASP A 6 12.59 6.26 4.14
CA ASP A 6 11.61 7.33 4.42
C ASP A 6 10.14 6.91 4.27
N ASN A 7 9.86 5.68 3.85
CA ASN A 7 8.47 5.23 3.80
C ASN A 7 8.01 4.82 5.20
N PRO A 8 6.97 5.47 5.77
CA PRO A 8 6.44 5.09 7.06
C PRO A 8 5.94 3.65 7.02
N GLN A 9 6.48 2.80 7.89
CA GLN A 9 6.05 1.41 8.02
C GLN A 9 4.75 1.37 8.83
N MET A 10 3.68 0.89 8.23
CA MET A 10 2.41 0.70 8.92
C MET A 10 2.20 -0.77 9.29
N ASN A 11 1.94 -1.03 10.56
CA ASN A 11 1.55 -2.35 11.03
C ASN A 11 0.03 -2.50 10.97
N LEU A 12 -0.47 -3.14 9.91
CA LEU A 12 -1.89 -3.34 9.70
C LEU A 12 -2.39 -4.58 10.47
N ARG A 13 -3.37 -4.38 11.36
CA ARG A 13 -4.11 -5.48 12.00
C ARG A 13 -5.34 -5.81 11.18
N ILE A 14 -5.28 -6.91 10.42
CA ILE A 14 -6.41 -7.41 9.64
C ILE A 14 -6.80 -8.83 10.08
N PRO A 15 -8.10 -9.17 9.95
CA PRO A 15 -8.56 -10.54 10.12
C PRO A 15 -7.86 -11.51 9.17
N GLN A 16 -7.71 -12.76 9.61
CA GLN A 16 -6.98 -13.78 8.84
C GLN A 16 -7.59 -14.06 7.47
N HIS A 17 -8.93 -14.09 7.38
CA HIS A 17 -9.63 -14.30 6.10
C HIS A 17 -9.31 -13.21 5.06
N VAL A 18 -9.12 -11.96 5.50
CA VAL A 18 -8.73 -10.83 4.63
C VAL A 18 -7.30 -11.00 4.16
N LYS A 19 -6.38 -11.34 5.08
CA LYS A 19 -4.97 -11.59 4.76
C LYS A 19 -4.82 -12.72 3.74
N ASP A 20 -5.58 -13.80 3.88
CA ASP A 20 -5.54 -14.93 2.95
C ASP A 20 -6.11 -14.56 1.58
N GLY A 21 -7.19 -13.77 1.54
CA GLY A 21 -7.73 -13.21 0.30
C GLY A 21 -6.69 -12.37 -0.44
N LEU A 22 -6.06 -11.45 0.28
CA LEU A 22 -5.03 -10.58 -0.26
C LEU A 22 -3.80 -11.36 -0.75
N LYS A 23 -3.38 -12.42 -0.03
CA LYS A 23 -2.28 -13.30 -0.45
C LYS A 23 -2.59 -13.99 -1.78
N ARG A 24 -3.83 -14.45 -1.98
CA ARG A 24 -4.26 -15.08 -3.24
C ARG A 24 -4.24 -14.08 -4.40
N VAL A 25 -4.73 -12.86 -4.16
CA VAL A 25 -4.73 -11.79 -5.18
C VAL A 25 -3.30 -11.40 -5.56
N ALA A 26 -2.43 -11.19 -4.56
CA ALA A 26 -1.02 -10.88 -4.79
C ALA A 26 -0.30 -11.98 -5.60
N ALA A 27 -0.53 -13.26 -5.25
CA ALA A 27 0.02 -14.39 -5.98
C ALA A 27 -0.47 -14.47 -7.43
N ARG A 28 -1.77 -14.21 -7.66
CA ARG A 28 -2.36 -14.18 -9.00
C ARG A 28 -1.77 -13.06 -9.86
N ASN A 29 -1.48 -11.92 -9.25
CA ASN A 29 -0.95 -10.74 -9.94
C ASN A 29 0.58 -10.74 -10.04
N GLY A 30 1.26 -11.78 -9.51
CA GLY A 30 2.73 -11.86 -9.50
C GLY A 30 3.41 -10.78 -8.66
N ARG A 31 2.68 -10.18 -7.70
CA ARG A 31 3.15 -9.06 -6.88
C ARG A 31 3.38 -9.50 -5.43
N SER A 32 4.22 -8.76 -4.72
CA SER A 32 4.29 -8.91 -3.27
C SER A 32 3.00 -8.41 -2.64
N MET A 33 2.62 -8.99 -1.50
CA MET A 33 1.44 -8.57 -0.76
C MET A 33 1.44 -7.07 -0.46
N ASN A 34 2.59 -6.51 -0.11
CA ASN A 34 2.75 -5.08 0.16
C ASN A 34 2.49 -4.22 -1.10
N SER A 35 3.05 -4.61 -2.24
CA SER A 35 2.82 -3.88 -3.50
C SER A 35 1.36 -3.93 -3.93
N GLU A 36 0.67 -5.05 -3.67
CA GLU A 36 -0.74 -5.20 -4.01
C GLU A 36 -1.63 -4.34 -3.12
N ILE A 37 -1.38 -4.32 -1.81
CA ILE A 37 -2.08 -3.44 -0.87
C ILE A 37 -1.99 -1.98 -1.31
N VAL A 38 -0.77 -1.53 -1.61
CA VAL A 38 -0.51 -0.14 -2.01
C VAL A 38 -1.24 0.20 -3.31
N GLN A 39 -1.22 -0.70 -4.30
CA GLN A 39 -1.91 -0.48 -5.58
C GLN A 39 -3.43 -0.39 -5.41
N VAL A 40 -4.02 -1.29 -4.62
CA VAL A 40 -5.48 -1.26 -4.33
C VAL A 40 -5.85 0.03 -3.60
N LEU A 41 -5.03 0.48 -2.65
CA LEU A 41 -5.23 1.75 -1.95
C LEU A 41 -5.13 2.95 -2.91
N ILE A 42 -4.11 3.00 -3.77
CA ILE A 42 -3.95 4.06 -4.77
C ILE A 42 -5.14 4.08 -5.72
N GLU A 43 -5.56 2.93 -6.23
CA GLU A 43 -6.70 2.83 -7.13
C GLU A 43 -8.00 3.27 -6.44
N HIS A 44 -8.20 2.89 -5.19
CA HIS A 44 -9.36 3.30 -4.40
C HIS A 44 -9.34 4.80 -4.10
N LEU A 45 -8.19 5.37 -3.76
CA LEU A 45 -8.02 6.81 -3.54
C LEU A 45 -8.27 7.59 -4.84
N ASN A 46 -7.71 7.16 -5.98
CA ASN A 46 -7.96 7.81 -7.27
C ASN A 46 -9.43 7.76 -7.69
N LYS A 47 -10.16 6.70 -7.31
CA LYS A 47 -11.59 6.54 -7.62
C LYS A 47 -12.52 7.33 -6.70
N ASN A 48 -12.15 7.51 -5.43
CA ASN A 48 -13.03 8.07 -4.39
C ASN A 48 -12.59 9.46 -3.89
N GLY A 49 -11.34 9.86 -4.13
CA GLY A 49 -10.71 11.00 -3.51
C GLY A 49 -10.00 11.90 -4.50
N GLU A 50 -10.58 13.06 -4.74
CA GLU A 50 -9.94 14.24 -5.29
C GLU A 50 -8.92 14.81 -4.27
N ALA A 51 -7.88 14.03 -3.95
CA ALA A 51 -6.75 14.49 -3.16
C ALA A 51 -5.49 13.75 -3.64
N PRO A 52 -4.58 14.42 -4.38
CA PRO A 52 -3.30 13.81 -4.70
C PRO A 52 -2.62 13.52 -3.36
N ALA A 53 -2.18 12.27 -3.16
CA ALA A 53 -1.28 11.95 -2.07
C ALA A 53 -0.01 12.78 -2.29
N THR A 54 0.03 13.99 -1.73
CA THR A 54 1.22 14.83 -1.75
C THR A 54 2.25 14.10 -0.92
N CYS A 55 3.35 13.75 -1.57
CA CYS A 55 4.58 13.30 -0.92
C CYS A 55 5.05 14.47 -0.05
N ASN A 56 4.59 14.55 1.20
CA ASN A 56 4.97 15.64 2.09
C ASN A 56 6.36 15.36 2.65
N SER A 57 7.37 15.73 1.87
CA SER A 57 8.74 15.94 2.36
C SER A 57 8.79 17.26 3.13
N GLN A 58 8.39 17.24 4.40
CA GLN A 58 8.77 18.23 5.42
C GLN A 58 9.59 17.43 6.45
N GLY A 59 10.91 17.55 6.59
CA GLY A 59 11.68 18.78 6.64
C GLY A 59 11.73 19.29 8.08
N PHE A 60 12.61 18.72 8.91
CA PHE A 60 13.24 19.32 10.08
C PHE A 60 14.58 18.65 10.35
#